data_AF-U1NGB1-F1
#
_entry.id   AF-U1NGB1-F1
#
_cell.length_a   1.000
_cell.length_b   1.000
_cell.length_c   1.000
_cell.angle_alpha   90.00
_cell.angle_beta   90.00
_cell.angle_gamma   90.00
#
_symmetry.space_group_name_H-M   'P 1'
#
loop_
_entity.id
_entity.type
_entity.pdbx_description
1 polymer ?
#
loop_
_entity_poly.entity_id
_entity_poly.type
_entity_poly.pdbx_seq_one_letter_code
_entity_poly.pdbx_strand_id
1 'polypeptide(L)' 'MSQEQPREDAPEDGISMDELTEVLADATGETPEEIERGAEALDFDPPSEATVLDE' A
#
# COMPACT_ATOMS: atom_id res chain seq x y z
N MET A 1 24.70 5.42 -10.64
CA MET A 1 24.74 4.86 -9.28
C MET A 1 23.29 4.80 -8.81
N SER A 2 22.55 3.74 -9.15
CA SER A 2 21.22 3.51 -8.60
C SER A 2 21.43 2.86 -7.23
N GLN A 3 21.24 3.64 -6.17
CA GLN A 3 21.21 3.10 -4.81
C GLN A 3 19.88 2.37 -4.67
N GLU A 4 19.86 1.09 -4.98
CA GLU A 4 18.82 0.19 -4.44
C GLU A 4 18.97 0.28 -2.92
N GLN A 5 18.08 1.04 -2.27
CA GLN A 5 18.03 1.11 -0.81
C GLN A 5 17.82 -0.33 -0.33
N PRO A 6 18.62 -0.84 0.63
CA PRO A 6 18.32 -2.13 1.23
C PRO A 6 16.89 -2.04 1.77
N ARG A 7 16.02 -2.97 1.38
CA ARG A 7 14.73 -3.13 2.07
C ARG A 7 15.11 -3.39 3.52
N GLU A 8 14.88 -2.39 4.36
CA GLU A 8 14.96 -2.54 5.81
C GLU A 8 14.17 -3.81 6.14
N ASP A 9 14.80 -4.75 6.84
CA ASP A 9 14.16 -5.96 7.34
C ASP A 9 12.77 -5.56 7.85
N ALA A 10 11.71 -6.12 7.25
CA ALA A 10 10.35 -5.74 7.59
C ALA A 10 10.23 -5.76 9.11
N PRO A 11 9.68 -4.72 9.74
CA PRO A 11 9.64 -4.64 11.20
C PRO A 11 9.06 -5.94 11.76
N GLU A 12 9.61 -6.45 12.86
CA GLU A 12 9.16 -7.72 13.46
C GLU A 12 7.64 -7.71 13.79
N ASP A 13 7.06 -6.51 13.91
CA ASP A 13 5.63 -6.26 14.13
C ASP A 13 4.83 -5.95 12.84
N GLY A 14 5.41 -6.15 11.66
CA GLY A 14 4.73 -5.94 10.38
C GLY A 14 3.70 -7.03 10.09
N ILE A 15 2.50 -6.63 9.66
CA ILE A 15 1.47 -7.57 9.21
C ILE A 15 1.71 -8.00 7.76
N SER A 16 1.26 -9.21 7.43
CA SER A 16 1.30 -9.71 6.05
C SER A 16 0.32 -8.95 5.14
N MET A 17 0.50 -9.06 3.82
CA MET A 17 -0.45 -8.47 2.87
C MET A 17 -1.84 -9.11 2.97
N ASP A 18 -1.90 -10.42 3.17
CA ASP A 18 -3.17 -11.13 3.40
C ASP A 18 -3.88 -10.60 4.65
N GLU A 19 -3.14 -10.43 5.76
CA GLU A 19 -3.67 -9.88 7.01
C GLU A 19 -4.11 -8.41 6.86
N LEU A 20 -3.36 -7.59 6.10
CA LEU A 20 -3.76 -6.22 5.79
C LEU A 20 -5.07 -6.21 4.98
N THR A 21 -5.21 -7.07 3.98
CA THR A 21 -6.43 -7.19 3.18
C THR A 21 -7.64 -7.56 4.05
N GLU A 22 -7.47 -8.50 5.00
CA GLU A 22 -8.53 -8.87 5.94
C GLU A 22 -8.94 -7.71 6.85
N VAL A 23 -7.97 -6.94 7.38
CA VAL A 23 -8.25 -5.77 8.20
C VAL A 23 -9.00 -4.69 7.42
N LEU A 24 -8.62 -4.46 6.15
CA LEU A 24 -9.30 -3.49 5.29
C LEU A 24 -10.73 -3.93 4.96
N ALA A 25 -10.93 -5.19 4.61
CA ALA A 25 -12.25 -5.76 4.34
C ALA A 25 -13.21 -5.57 5.53
N ASP A 26 -12.75 -5.83 6.76
CA ASP A 26 -13.55 -5.59 7.98
C ASP A 26 -13.86 -4.09 8.18
N ALA A 27 -12.86 -3.23 7.99
CA ALA A 27 -12.99 -1.79 8.21
C ALA A 27 -13.88 -1.08 7.18
N THR A 28 -13.86 -1.51 5.91
CA THR A 28 -14.64 -0.91 4.82
C THR A 28 -15.96 -1.64 4.56
N GLY A 29 -16.11 -2.88 5.03
CA GLY A 29 -17.26 -3.74 4.76
C GLY A 29 -17.25 -4.35 3.35
N GLU A 30 -16.11 -4.28 2.66
CA GLU A 30 -15.88 -4.88 1.33
C GLU A 30 -15.33 -6.30 1.46
N THR A 31 -15.34 -7.08 0.37
CA THR A 31 -14.67 -8.39 0.39
C THR A 31 -13.16 -8.25 0.12
N PRO A 32 -12.33 -9.19 0.59
CA PRO A 32 -10.92 -9.25 0.23
C PRO A 32 -10.66 -9.16 -1.29
N GLU A 33 -11.49 -9.82 -2.11
CA GLU A 33 -11.36 -9.82 -3.57
C GLU A 33 -11.78 -8.48 -4.22
N GLU A 34 -12.62 -7.69 -3.55
CA GLU A 34 -12.93 -6.32 -3.97
C GLU A 34 -11.75 -5.40 -3.67
N ILE A 35 -11.12 -5.55 -2.51
CA ILE A 35 -9.91 -4.80 -2.12
C ILE A 35 -8.75 -5.10 -3.05
N GLU A 36 -8.42 -6.37 -3.31
CA GLU A 36 -7.31 -6.75 -4.19
C GLU A 36 -7.49 -6.21 -5.61
N ARG A 37 -8.71 -6.34 -6.15
CA ARG A 37 -9.05 -5.81 -7.47
C ARG A 37 -8.97 -4.28 -7.51
N GLY A 38 -9.40 -3.62 -6.43
CA GLY A 38 -9.27 -2.18 -6.27
C GLY A 38 -7.81 -1.76 -6.28
N ALA A 39 -6.97 -2.44 -5.51
CA ALA A 39 -5.53 -2.19 -5.46
C ALA A 39 -4.86 -2.38 -6.83
N GLU A 40 -5.22 -3.41 -7.58
CA GLU A 40 -4.69 -3.66 -8.93
C GLU A 40 -5.16 -2.60 -9.95
N ALA A 41 -6.33 -2.00 -9.72
CA ALA A 41 -6.88 -0.94 -10.57
C ALA A 41 -6.36 0.47 -10.23
N LEU A 42 -5.65 0.66 -9.11
CA LEU A 42 -5.09 1.96 -8.73
C LEU A 42 -3.90 2.30 -9.64
N ASP A 43 -4.05 3.40 -10.37
CA ASP A 43 -2.97 4.01 -11.14
C ASP A 43 -2.40 5.18 -10.35
N PHE A 44 -1.13 5.09 -9.98
CA PHE A 44 -0.44 6.10 -9.18
C PHE A 44 0.51 6.90 -10.07
N ASP A 45 0.24 8.19 -10.22
CA ASP A 45 1.18 9.12 -10.82
C ASP A 45 2.50 9.14 -10.04
N PRO A 46 3.65 9.37 -10.71
CA PRO A 46 4.93 9.39 -10.04
C PRO A 46 4.98 10.53 -8.99
N PRO A 47 5.75 10.38 -7.90
CA PRO A 47 5.85 11.41 -6.85
C PRO A 47 6.27 12.79 -7.36
N SER A 48 6.97 12.88 -8.49
CA SER A 48 7.35 14.14 -9.14
C SER A 48 6.15 14.97 -9.63
N GLU A 49 5.01 14.32 -9.83
CA GLU A 49 3.75 14.94 -10.28
C GLU A 49 2.78 15.18 -9.11
N ALA A 50 3.16 14.78 -7.89
CA ALA A 50 2.35 15.03 -6.70
C ALA A 50 2.29 16.52 -6.36
N THR A 51 1.10 16.98 -5.97
CA THR A 51 0.93 18.34 -5.43
C THR A 51 1.35 18.35 -3.95
N VAL A 52 2.40 19.11 -3.62
CA VAL A 52 2.81 19.32 -2.22
C VAL A 52 1.94 20.41 -1.60
N LEU A 53 1.30 20.09 -0.47
CA LEU A 53 0.56 21.05 0.34
C LEU A 53 1.45 21.51 1.49
N ASP A 54 1.89 22.78 1.45
CA ASP A 54 2.47 23.46 2.61
C ASP A 54 1.33 23.97 3.52
N GLU A 55 1.47 23.73 4.83
CA GLU A 55 0.51 24.09 5.89
C GLU A 55 0.52 25.58 6.29
#